data_AF-A0A367JH92-F1
#
_entry.id   AF-A0A367JH92-F1
#
_cell.length_a   1.000
_cell.length_b   1.000
_cell.length_c   1.000
_cell.angle_alpha   90.00
_cell.angle_beta   90.00
_cell.angle_gamma   90.00
#
_symmetry.space_group_name_H-M   'P 1'
#
loop_
_entity.id
_entity.type
_entity.pdbx_description
1 polymer ?
#
loop_
_entity_poly.entity_id
_entity_poly.type
_entity_poly.pdbx_seq_one_letter_code
_entity_poly.pdbx_strand_id
1 'polypeptide(L)'
;MSFDEIAPRLHVSRSTVSRYCNSWGIARPDNLGGRPPILSKTSRALMKRVVLNGELKTAKQVHRHFVNLSPNLTYYTTLNALKSMGFKTSSQRKHLLYARSA
;
A
#
# COMPACT_ATOMS: atom_id res chain seq x y z
N MET A 1 -10.64 -25.73 10.14
CA MET A 1 -9.59 -26.76 10.09
C MET A 1 -8.34 -26.16 9.47
N SER A 2 -7.20 -26.31 10.13
CA SER A 2 -5.90 -25.82 9.66
C SER A 2 -5.33 -26.76 8.59
N PHE A 3 -4.46 -26.24 7.70
CA PHE A 3 -3.75 -27.07 6.73
C PHE A 3 -2.90 -28.15 7.40
N ASP A 4 -2.37 -27.85 8.59
CA ASP A 4 -1.56 -28.79 9.37
C ASP A 4 -2.39 -29.94 9.97
N GLU A 5 -3.71 -29.80 10.05
CA GLU A 5 -4.63 -30.88 10.48
C GLU A 5 -5.08 -31.75 9.30
N ILE A 6 -5.21 -31.16 8.11
CA ILE A 6 -5.75 -31.80 6.90
C ILE A 6 -4.66 -32.61 6.19
N ALA A 7 -3.44 -32.10 6.15
CA ALA A 7 -2.30 -32.77 5.50
C ALA A 7 -2.04 -34.18 6.06
N PRO A 8 -1.98 -34.40 7.39
CA PRO A 8 -1.82 -35.74 7.96
C PRO A 8 -3.02 -36.66 7.70
N ARG A 9 -4.25 -36.13 7.79
CA ARG A 9 -5.49 -36.92 7.61
C ARG A 9 -5.65 -37.47 6.20
N LEU A 10 -5.22 -36.69 5.20
CA LEU A 10 -5.30 -37.06 3.78
C LEU A 10 -3.98 -37.66 3.26
N HIS A 11 -2.96 -37.80 4.10
CA HIS A 11 -1.61 -38.25 3.72
C HIS A 11 -1.02 -37.46 2.53
N VAL A 12 -1.27 -36.15 2.48
CA VAL A 12 -0.77 -35.24 1.43
C VAL A 12 0.11 -34.15 2.01
N SER A 13 0.98 -33.58 1.18
CA SER A 13 1.78 -32.42 1.58
C SER A 13 0.91 -31.17 1.79
N ARG A 14 1.39 -30.27 2.65
CA ARG A 14 0.76 -28.95 2.88
C ARG A 14 0.58 -28.14 1.59
N SER A 15 1.51 -28.26 0.64
CA SER A 15 1.42 -27.59 -0.66
C SER A 15 0.27 -28.13 -1.52
N THR A 16 0.00 -29.44 -1.47
CA THR A 16 -1.15 -30.05 -2.13
C THR A 16 -2.46 -29.58 -1.52
N VAL A 17 -2.56 -29.51 -0.18
CA VAL A 17 -3.73 -28.93 0.50
C VAL A 17 -3.96 -27.47 0.09
N SER A 18 -2.90 -26.66 0.02
CA SER A 18 -2.98 -25.26 -0.41
C SER A 18 -3.44 -25.09 -1.86
N ARG A 19 -3.06 -26.03 -2.74
CA ARG A 19 -3.45 -26.04 -4.15
C ARG A 19 -4.94 -26.35 -4.32
N TYR A 20 -5.45 -27.31 -3.56
CA TYR A 20 -6.84 -27.78 -3.66
C TYR A 20 -7.80 -27.17 -2.62
N CYS A 21 -7.37 -26.15 -1.86
CA CYS A 21 -8.20 -25.55 -0.81
C CYS A 21 -9.56 -25.07 -1.32
N ASN A 22 -9.62 -24.51 -2.54
CA ASN A 22 -10.87 -24.04 -3.15
C ASN A 22 -11.83 -25.20 -3.47
N SER A 23 -11.31 -26.30 -4.00
CA SER A 23 -12.09 -27.49 -4.35
C SER A 23 -12.61 -28.24 -3.13
N TRP A 24 -11.88 -28.16 -2.01
CA TRP A 24 -12.22 -28.84 -0.75
C TRP A 24 -12.97 -27.96 0.25
N GLY A 25 -13.35 -26.74 -0.13
CA GLY A 25 -14.08 -25.81 0.74
C GLY A 25 -13.27 -25.35 1.96
N ILE A 26 -11.93 -25.37 1.87
CA ILE A 26 -11.04 -24.98 2.96
C ILE A 26 -10.71 -23.49 2.81
N ALA A 27 -10.89 -22.72 3.88
CA ALA A 27 -10.48 -21.33 3.92
C ALA A 27 -8.96 -21.21 3.69
N ARG A 28 -8.56 -20.47 2.66
CA ARG A 28 -7.16 -20.18 2.39
C ARG A 28 -6.66 -19.20 3.46
N PRO A 29 -5.52 -19.48 4.13
CA PRO A 29 -4.91 -18.49 5.01
C PRO A 29 -4.53 -17.24 4.21
N ASP A 30 -4.66 -16.07 4.81
CA ASP A 30 -4.34 -14.81 4.14
C ASP A 30 -2.92 -14.88 3.53
N ASN A 31 -2.85 -14.70 2.21
CA ASN A 31 -1.59 -14.67 1.51
C ASN A 31 -0.82 -13.43 1.97
N LEU A 32 0.16 -13.61 2.85
CA LEU A 32 1.19 -12.61 3.17
C LEU A 32 2.18 -12.39 2.01
N GLY A 33 1.92 -13.01 0.85
CA GLY A 33 2.76 -12.89 -0.35
C GLY A 33 2.75 -11.46 -0.91
N GLY A 34 3.93 -11.02 -1.33
CA GLY A 34 4.13 -9.70 -1.95
C GLY A 34 5.15 -8.86 -1.19
N ARG A 35 5.52 -7.72 -1.79
CA ARG A 35 6.40 -6.75 -1.14
C ARG A 35 5.65 -6.07 0.01
N PRO A 36 6.20 -6.00 1.23
CA PRO A 36 5.55 -5.32 2.33
C PRO A 36 5.33 -3.83 1.98
N PRO A 37 4.18 -3.26 2.35
CA PRO A 37 3.90 -1.86 2.06
C PRO A 37 4.88 -0.96 2.84
N ILE A 38 5.41 0.06 2.17
CA ILE A 38 6.33 1.04 2.77
C ILE A 38 5.64 1.81 3.92
N LEU A 39 4.34 2.05 3.77
CA LEU A 39 3.50 2.64 4.82
C LEU A 39 2.75 1.55 5.57
N SER A 40 2.94 1.50 6.88
CA SER A 40 2.12 0.70 7.80
C SER A 40 0.63 1.09 7.72
N LYS A 41 -0.26 0.19 8.16
CA LYS A 41 -1.71 0.49 8.23
C LYS A 41 -1.99 1.73 9.10
N THR A 42 -1.25 1.90 10.19
CA THR A 42 -1.38 3.02 11.12
C THR A 42 -0.92 4.34 10.50
N SER A 43 0.27 4.38 9.90
CA SER A 43 0.78 5.59 9.21
C SER A 43 -0.14 6.01 8.06
N ARG A 44 -0.69 5.04 7.33
CA ARG A 44 -1.68 5.28 6.27
C ARG A 44 -2.96 5.91 6.83
N ALA A 45 -3.49 5.41 7.95
CA ALA A 45 -4.69 5.97 8.58
C ALA A 45 -4.45 7.40 9.10
N LEU A 46 -3.29 7.64 9.73
CA LEU A 46 -2.88 8.98 10.19
C LEU A 46 -2.77 9.95 9.01
N MET A 47 -2.12 9.56 7.93
CA MET A 47 -2.01 10.39 6.73
C MET A 47 -3.37 10.77 6.17
N LYS A 48 -4.31 9.82 6.10
CA LYS A 48 -5.68 10.10 5.65
C LYS A 48 -6.38 11.12 6.57
N ARG A 49 -6.23 10.97 7.89
CA ARG A 49 -6.84 11.87 8.88
C ARG A 49 -6.31 13.30 8.76
N VAL A 50 -5.00 13.46 8.71
CA VAL A 50 -4.32 14.77 8.63
C VAL A 50 -4.70 15.50 7.33
N VAL A 51 -4.85 14.77 6.22
CA VAL A 51 -5.30 15.35 4.94
C VAL A 51 -6.78 15.73 4.99
N LEU A 52 -7.65 14.90 5.59
CA LEU A 52 -9.07 15.22 5.76
C LEU A 52 -9.31 16.42 6.69
N ASN A 53 -8.52 16.54 7.74
CA ASN A 53 -8.54 17.70 8.64
C ASN A 53 -8.06 18.99 7.95
N GLY A 54 -7.43 18.89 6.78
CA GLY A 54 -6.91 20.04 6.04
C GLY A 54 -5.60 20.61 6.58
N GLU A 55 -4.95 19.95 7.53
CA GLU A 55 -3.67 20.34 8.12
C GLU A 55 -2.54 20.32 7.08
N LEU A 56 -2.55 19.33 6.17
CA LEU A 56 -1.59 19.19 5.08
C LEU A 56 -2.32 19.23 3.74
N LYS A 57 -2.18 20.35 3.01
CA LYS A 57 -2.90 20.61 1.76
C LYS A 57 -2.22 20.03 0.53
N THR A 58 -0.89 19.91 0.56
CA THR A 58 -0.10 19.48 -0.61
C THR A 58 0.60 18.15 -0.37
N ALA A 59 0.73 17.33 -1.42
CA ALA A 59 1.48 16.08 -1.36
C ALA A 59 2.95 16.28 -0.91
N LYS A 60 3.53 17.44 -1.21
CA LYS A 60 4.88 17.81 -0.76
C LYS A 60 4.95 18.03 0.75
N GLN A 61 3.96 18.70 1.34
CA GLN A 61 3.85 18.86 2.79
C GLN A 61 3.61 17.52 3.47
N VAL A 62 2.72 16.68 2.92
CA VAL A 62 2.48 15.31 3.41
C VAL A 62 3.79 14.51 3.39
N HIS A 63 4.52 14.51 2.28
CA HIS A 63 5.78 13.79 2.18
C HIS A 63 6.81 14.26 3.22
N ARG A 64 7.01 15.58 3.37
CA ARG A 64 7.93 16.13 4.37
C ARG A 64 7.56 15.75 5.79
N HIS A 65 6.27 15.72 6.10
CA HIS A 65 5.80 15.33 7.43
C HIS A 65 6.06 13.83 7.69
N PHE A 66 5.72 12.97 6.72
CA PHE A 66 5.79 11.52 6.90
C PHE A 66 7.16 10.90 6.65
N VAL A 67 8.09 11.59 5.96
CA VAL A 67 9.47 11.10 5.79
C VAL A 67 10.21 11.03 7.13
N ASN A 68 9.88 11.92 8.07
CA ASN A 68 10.43 11.90 9.43
C ASN A 68 9.97 10.65 10.21
N LEU A 69 8.76 10.16 9.94
CA LEU A 69 8.18 8.96 10.56
C LEU A 69 8.58 7.67 9.84
N SER A 70 8.98 7.76 8.57
CA SER A 70 9.28 6.63 7.71
C SER A 70 10.38 7.02 6.71
N PRO A 71 11.67 6.80 7.05
CA PRO A 71 12.81 7.27 6.26
C PRO A 71 12.82 6.73 4.82
N ASN A 72 12.24 5.54 4.61
CA ASN A 72 12.14 4.90 3.29
C ASN A 72 10.99 5.43 2.43
N LEU A 73 10.21 6.39 2.93
CA LEU A 73 9.09 6.97 2.22
C LEU A 73 9.60 7.92 1.14
N THR A 74 9.30 7.62 -0.11
CA THR A 74 9.60 8.50 -1.24
C THR A 74 8.43 9.44 -1.54
N TYR A 75 8.70 10.51 -2.29
CA TYR A 75 7.64 11.41 -2.76
C TYR A 75 6.57 10.65 -3.58
N TYR A 76 6.99 9.78 -4.51
CA TYR A 76 6.07 9.02 -5.36
C TYR A 76 5.22 8.02 -4.59
N THR A 77 5.78 7.39 -3.55
CA THR A 77 5.01 6.48 -2.69
C THR A 77 3.96 7.24 -1.88
N THR A 78 4.28 8.45 -1.42
CA THR A 78 3.31 9.37 -0.81
C THR A 78 2.19 9.71 -1.79
N LEU A 79 2.54 10.07 -3.02
CA LEU A 79 1.56 10.43 -4.06
C LEU A 79 0.64 9.25 -4.42
N ASN A 80 1.19 8.05 -4.59
CA ASN A 80 0.41 6.84 -4.85
C ASN A 80 -0.49 6.47 -3.67
N ALA A 81 -0.02 6.65 -2.45
CA ALA A 81 -0.82 6.42 -1.25
C ALA A 81 -2.02 7.38 -1.19
N LEU A 82 -1.80 8.68 -1.44
CA LEU A 82 -2.88 9.68 -1.50
C LEU A 82 -3.90 9.33 -2.60
N LYS A 83 -3.46 8.92 -3.79
CA LYS A 83 -4.34 8.45 -4.85
C LYS A 83 -5.18 7.24 -4.43
N SER A 84 -4.54 6.24 -3.80
CA SER A 84 -5.24 5.04 -3.30
C SER A 84 -6.26 5.33 -2.19
N MET A 85 -6.14 6.47 -1.50
CA MET A 85 -7.10 6.93 -0.51
C MET A 85 -8.27 7.72 -1.11
N GLY A 86 -8.25 7.98 -2.42
CA GLY A 86 -9.27 8.76 -3.13
C GLY A 86 -8.99 10.26 -3.20
N PHE A 87 -7.79 10.72 -2.81
CA PHE A 87 -7.46 12.15 -2.92
C PHE A 87 -7.03 12.51 -4.34
N LYS A 88 -7.55 13.63 -4.86
CA LYS A 88 -7.10 14.21 -6.13
C LYS A 88 -5.74 14.87 -5.94
N THR A 89 -4.68 14.23 -6.41
CA THR A 89 -3.34 14.82 -6.46
C THR A 89 -3.05 15.31 -7.88
N SER A 90 -3.01 16.61 -8.12
CA SER A 90 -2.44 17.16 -9.37
C SER A 90 -1.00 17.60 -9.12
N SER A 91 -0.08 17.27 -10.04
CA SER A 91 1.17 18.02 -10.10
C SER A 91 0.92 19.22 -10.99
N GLN A 92 1.08 20.42 -10.43
CA GLN A 92 1.23 21.63 -11.22
C GLN A 92 2.57 21.51 -11.95
N ARG A 93 2.57 20.96 -13.18
CA ARG A 93 3.72 21.11 -14.08
C ARG A 93 3.81 22.60 -14.39
N LYS A 94 4.90 23.24 -13.96
CA LYS A 94 5.24 24.57 -14.47
C LYS A 94 5.47 24.40 -15.97
N HIS A 95 4.66 25.05 -16.79
CA HIS A 95 4.96 25.19 -18.21
C HIS A 95 6.24 26.03 -18.28
N LEU A 96 7.36 25.44 -18.69
CA LEU A 96 8.61 26.17 -18.89
C LEU A 96 8.42 27.07 -20.12
N LEU A 97 8.02 28.32 -19.89
CA LEU A 97 8.02 29.36 -20.90
C LEU A 97 9.46 29.83 -21.09
N TYR A 98 10.27 29.04 -21.79
CA TYR A 98 11.50 29.58 -22.38
C TYR A 98 11.07 30.41 -23.59
N ALA A 99 10.91 31.71 -23.41
CA ALA A 99 10.94 32.65 -24.52
C ALA A 99 12.36 32.57 -25.12
N ARG A 100 12.48 31.98 -26.31
CA ARG A 100 13.65 32.19 -27.16
C ARG A 100 13.63 33.67 -27.55
N SER A 101 14.44 34.48 -26.89
CA SER A 101 14.83 35.79 -27.40
C SER A 101 15.51 35.57 -28.75
N ALA A 102 14.99 36.27 -29.76
CA ALA A 102 15.38 36.21 -31.18
C ALA A 102 16.85 36.61 -31.40
#